data_AF-A0A5R8MWX7-F1
#
_entry.id   AF-A0A5R8MWX7-F1
#
_cell.length_a   1.000
_cell.length_b   1.000
_cell.length_c   1.000
_cell.angle_alpha   90.00
_cell.angle_beta   90.00
_cell.angle_gamma   90.00
#
_symmetry.space_group_name_H-M   'P 1'
#
loop_
_entity.id
_entity.type
_entity.pdbx_description
1 polymer ?
#
loop_
_entity_poly.entity_id
_entity_poly.type
_entity_poly.pdbx_seq_one_letter_code
_entity_poly.pdbx_strand_id
1 'polypeptide(L)'
;MLDDDLMMIRPCIEAFREQPAELGVVDALLNAVRIAFDDTGASRQEHVDIQNRAQLVVTVPEVWAANMDSLTTSMRAMAELFAERAGRDSTDPEILSLTRMLCGSMTMAWLSAGRGGELDLPAVLEDTVVHLQTGFRL
;
A
#
# COMPACT_ATOMS: atom_id res chain seq x y z
N MET A 1 -19.29 7.92 1.54
CA MET A 1 -18.77 6.55 1.38
C MET A 1 -17.92 6.59 0.12
N LEU A 2 -16.66 7.01 0.27
CA LEU A 2 -15.69 6.98 -0.83
C LEU A 2 -14.99 5.64 -0.68
N ASP A 3 -15.09 4.84 -1.73
CA ASP A 3 -14.74 3.44 -1.79
C ASP A 3 -13.25 3.16 -1.51
N ASP A 4 -12.96 1.93 -1.08
CA ASP A 4 -11.64 1.29 -0.89
C ASP A 4 -10.70 1.38 -2.11
N ASP A 5 -11.13 2.05 -3.18
CA ASP A 5 -10.41 2.27 -4.43
C ASP A 5 -9.35 3.38 -4.35
N LEU A 6 -9.31 4.19 -3.29
CA LEU A 6 -8.37 5.33 -3.21
C LEU A 6 -6.89 4.91 -3.31
N MET A 7 -6.58 3.67 -2.92
CA MET A 7 -5.22 3.14 -2.85
C MET A 7 -5.04 1.77 -3.55
N MET A 8 -5.99 1.34 -4.38
CA MET A 8 -5.99 -0.04 -4.97
C MET A 8 -5.77 -1.14 -3.92
N ILE A 9 -6.29 -0.91 -2.71
CA ILE A 9 -6.06 -1.82 -1.60
C ILE A 9 -6.79 -3.14 -1.85
N ARG A 10 -8.00 -3.10 -2.44
CA ARG A 10 -8.79 -4.33 -2.67
C ARG A 10 -8.08 -5.33 -3.60
N PRO A 11 -7.66 -4.97 -4.84
CA PRO A 11 -6.90 -5.90 -5.70
C PRO A 11 -5.62 -6.42 -5.03
N CYS A 12 -4.90 -5.56 -4.29
CA CYS A 12 -3.70 -5.97 -3.57
C CYS A 12 -4.01 -6.96 -2.44
N ILE A 13 -5.08 -6.77 -1.67
CA ILE A 13 -5.50 -7.70 -0.60
C ILE A 13 -5.90 -9.05 -1.17
N GLU A 14 -6.66 -9.06 -2.27
CA GLU A 14 -7.06 -10.28 -2.96
C GLU A 14 -5.83 -11.05 -3.44
N ALA A 15 -4.94 -10.38 -4.19
CA ALA A 15 -3.70 -10.97 -4.66
C ALA A 15 -2.78 -11.44 -3.52
N PHE A 16 -2.78 -10.76 -2.36
CA PHE A 16 -2.01 -11.15 -1.17
C PHE A 16 -2.53 -12.43 -0.52
N ARG A 17 -3.85 -12.58 -0.44
CA ARG A 17 -4.49 -13.79 0.11
C ARG A 17 -4.25 -15.01 -0.77
N GLU A 18 -4.13 -14.81 -2.07
CA GLU A 18 -3.83 -15.87 -3.04
C GLU A 18 -2.36 -16.31 -3.05
N GLN A 19 -1.46 -15.57 -2.38
CA GLN A 19 -0.05 -15.96 -2.32
C GLN A 19 0.15 -17.28 -1.56
N PRO A 20 1.06 -18.15 -2.02
CA PRO A 20 1.41 -19.40 -1.33
C PRO A 20 1.68 -19.18 0.17
N ALA A 21 1.22 -20.09 1.02
CA ALA A 21 1.31 -19.95 2.47
C ALA A 21 2.76 -20.01 2.99
N GLU A 22 3.66 -20.60 2.20
CA GLU A 22 5.09 -20.71 2.50
C GLU A 22 5.82 -19.36 2.35
N LEU A 23 5.24 -18.39 1.64
CA LEU A 23 5.81 -17.06 1.53
C LEU A 23 5.57 -16.25 2.80
N GLY A 24 6.65 -15.64 3.30
CA GLY A 24 6.58 -14.66 4.36
C GLY A 24 5.77 -13.42 3.96
N VAL A 25 5.40 -12.61 4.95
CA VAL A 25 4.56 -11.40 4.77
C VAL A 25 5.10 -10.47 3.69
N VAL A 26 6.40 -10.21 3.71
CA VAL A 26 7.05 -9.26 2.81
C VAL A 26 7.01 -9.74 1.36
N ASP A 27 7.44 -10.98 1.10
CA ASP A 27 7.47 -11.54 -0.26
C ASP A 27 6.06 -11.66 -0.83
N ALA A 28 5.10 -12.08 0.00
CA ALA A 28 3.69 -12.13 -0.39
C ALA A 28 3.15 -10.74 -0.79
N LEU A 29 3.50 -9.68 -0.06
CA LEU A 29 3.09 -8.32 -0.38
C LEU A 29 3.71 -7.82 -1.69
N LEU A 30 5.02 -7.99 -1.88
CA LEU A 30 5.69 -7.54 -3.09
C LEU A 30 5.11 -8.24 -4.34
N ASN A 31 4.84 -9.54 -4.25
CA ASN A 31 4.20 -10.26 -5.34
C ASN A 31 2.76 -9.79 -5.59
N ALA A 32 1.99 -9.59 -4.53
CA ALA A 32 0.61 -9.11 -4.64
C ALA A 32 0.52 -7.73 -5.31
N VAL A 33 1.42 -6.81 -4.93
CA VAL A 33 1.48 -5.47 -5.51
C VAL A 33 1.92 -5.54 -6.97
N ARG A 34 2.90 -6.37 -7.33
CA ARG A 34 3.27 -6.58 -8.74
C ARG A 34 2.10 -7.10 -9.56
N ILE A 35 1.35 -8.07 -9.05
CA ILE A 35 0.16 -8.62 -9.73
C ILE A 35 -0.92 -7.55 -9.89
N ALA A 36 -1.19 -6.77 -8.84
CA ALA A 36 -2.21 -5.74 -8.87
C ALA A 36 -1.85 -4.57 -9.81
N PHE A 37 -0.56 -4.29 -10.01
CA PHE A 37 -0.06 -3.22 -10.88
C PHE A 37 0.37 -3.69 -12.27
N ASP A 38 0.24 -4.98 -12.62
CA ASP A 38 0.61 -5.50 -13.92
C ASP A 38 -0.33 -4.99 -15.04
N ASP A 39 0.23 -4.62 -16.19
CA ASP A 39 -0.40 -3.73 -17.20
C ASP A 39 -1.33 -4.48 -18.18
N THR A 40 -1.98 -5.57 -17.74
CA THR A 40 -2.89 -6.38 -18.58
C THR A 40 -4.30 -5.76 -18.67
N GLY A 41 -4.36 -4.56 -19.24
CA GLY A 41 -5.54 -4.01 -19.92
C GLY A 41 -6.64 -3.38 -19.05
N ALA A 42 -6.89 -3.88 -17.84
CA ALA A 42 -7.79 -3.24 -16.86
C ALA A 42 -7.07 -2.18 -16.00
N SER A 43 -5.77 -2.37 -15.72
CA SER A 43 -5.03 -1.54 -14.77
C SER A 43 -4.69 -0.13 -15.29
N ARG A 44 -4.51 0.08 -16.60
CA ARG A 44 -4.13 1.41 -17.13
C ARG A 44 -5.17 2.51 -16.90
N GLN A 45 -6.45 2.23 -17.12
CA GLN A 45 -7.51 3.22 -16.89
C GLN A 45 -7.74 3.42 -15.38
N GLU A 46 -7.67 2.35 -14.60
CA GLU A 46 -7.71 2.42 -13.13
C GLU A 46 -6.55 3.25 -12.58
N HIS A 47 -5.33 3.07 -13.10
CA HIS A 47 -4.13 3.85 -12.77
C HIS A 47 -4.31 5.34 -13.05
N VAL A 48 -4.87 5.70 -14.21
CA VAL A 48 -5.19 7.10 -14.54
C VAL A 48 -6.24 7.67 -13.59
N ASP A 49 -7.28 6.90 -13.27
CA ASP A 49 -8.33 7.33 -12.34
C ASP A 49 -7.80 7.50 -10.91
N ILE A 50 -6.90 6.62 -10.46
CA ILE A 50 -6.20 6.74 -9.18
C ILE A 50 -5.31 7.97 -9.16
N GLN A 51 -4.55 8.24 -10.23
CA GLN A 51 -3.71 9.43 -10.31
C GLN A 51 -4.56 10.71 -10.28
N ASN A 52 -5.67 10.76 -11.01
CA ASN A 52 -6.60 11.89 -10.99
C ASN A 52 -7.20 12.11 -9.59
N ARG A 53 -7.57 11.02 -8.89
CA ARG A 53 -8.04 11.08 -7.50
C ARG A 53 -6.94 11.51 -6.54
N ALA A 54 -5.71 11.02 -6.73
CA ALA A 54 -4.54 11.41 -5.96
C ALA A 54 -4.29 12.92 -6.04
N GLN A 55 -4.38 13.48 -7.24
CA GLN A 55 -4.28 14.93 -7.43
C GLN A 55 -5.37 15.69 -6.65
N LEU A 56 -6.63 15.25 -6.70
CA LEU A 56 -7.73 15.91 -5.98
C LEU A 56 -7.53 15.90 -4.47
N VAL A 57 -7.11 14.76 -3.91
CA VAL A 57 -6.92 14.66 -2.46
C VAL A 57 -5.68 15.44 -2.00
N VAL A 58 -4.60 15.46 -2.78
CA VAL A 58 -3.37 16.19 -2.44
C VAL A 58 -3.55 17.71 -2.51
N THR A 59 -4.41 18.19 -3.42
CA THR A 59 -4.59 19.62 -3.67
C THR A 59 -5.66 20.30 -2.80
N VAL A 60 -6.60 19.52 -2.24
CA VAL A 60 -7.70 20.05 -1.41
C VAL A 60 -7.57 19.57 0.04
N PRO A 61 -7.13 20.43 0.99
CA PRO A 61 -6.91 20.05 2.39
C PRO A 61 -8.11 19.41 3.09
N GLU A 62 -9.32 19.88 2.80
CA GLU A 62 -10.56 19.35 3.36
C GLU A 62 -10.83 17.92 2.88
N VAL A 63 -10.48 17.63 1.63
CA VAL A 63 -10.58 16.27 1.06
C VAL A 63 -9.53 15.37 1.72
N TRP A 64 -8.30 15.83 1.90
CA TRP A 64 -7.28 15.07 2.64
C TRP A 64 -7.74 14.73 4.06
N ALA A 65 -8.24 15.72 4.81
CA ALA A 65 -8.71 15.52 6.18
C ALA A 65 -9.87 14.51 6.25
N ALA A 66 -10.82 14.58 5.31
CA ALA A 66 -11.94 13.65 5.23
C ALA A 66 -11.50 12.19 4.98
N ASN A 67 -10.30 11.96 4.45
CA ASN A 67 -9.77 10.63 4.14
C ASN A 67 -8.85 10.05 5.23
N MET A 68 -8.52 10.81 6.29
CA MET A 68 -7.63 10.32 7.35
C MET A 68 -8.19 9.12 8.12
N ASP A 69 -9.49 9.10 8.39
CA ASP A 69 -10.12 7.97 9.08
C ASP A 69 -10.05 6.69 8.23
N SER A 70 -10.33 6.81 6.92
CA SER A 70 -10.21 5.71 5.96
C SER A 70 -8.77 5.18 5.93
N LEU A 71 -7.77 6.06 5.81
CA LEU A 71 -6.35 5.68 5.83
C LEU A 71 -5.98 4.89 7.09
N THR A 72 -6.38 5.36 8.27
CA THR A 72 -6.07 4.67 9.53
C THR A 72 -6.77 3.32 9.66
N THR A 73 -7.99 3.20 9.14
CA THR A 73 -8.75 1.94 9.09
C THR A 73 -8.09 0.94 8.15
N SER A 74 -7.65 1.37 6.96
CA SER A 74 -6.89 0.53 6.04
C SER A 74 -5.57 0.04 6.63
N MET A 75 -4.83 0.89 7.35
CA MET A 75 -3.59 0.48 8.02
C MET A 75 -3.83 -0.61 9.06
N ARG A 76 -4.94 -0.54 9.82
CA ARG A 76 -5.32 -1.59 10.78
C ARG A 76 -5.67 -2.90 10.10
N ALA A 77 -6.45 -2.85 9.02
CA ALA A 77 -6.78 -4.04 8.23
C ALA A 77 -5.52 -4.71 7.66
N MET A 78 -4.54 -3.93 7.19
CA MET A 78 -3.24 -4.47 6.75
C MET A 78 -2.45 -5.10 7.89
N ALA A 79 -2.44 -4.52 9.08
CA ALA A 79 -1.76 -5.11 10.25
C ALA A 79 -2.36 -6.47 10.62
N GLU A 80 -3.70 -6.58 10.61
CA GLU A 80 -4.41 -7.85 10.84
C GLU A 80 -4.04 -8.90 9.79
N LEU A 81 -4.03 -8.51 8.51
CA LEU A 81 -3.67 -9.39 7.40
C LEU A 81 -2.21 -9.91 7.50
N PHE A 82 -1.28 -9.04 7.90
CA PHE A 82 0.12 -9.41 8.10
C PHE A 82 0.31 -10.31 9.31
N ALA A 83 -0.40 -10.03 10.40
CA ALA A 83 -0.38 -10.82 11.62
C ALA A 83 -0.89 -12.24 11.38
N GLU A 84 -2.00 -12.38 10.65
CA GLU A 84 -2.58 -13.67 10.27
C GLU A 84 -1.57 -14.52 9.51
N ARG A 85 -0.94 -13.97 8.46
CA ARG A 85 0.07 -14.70 7.68
C ARG A 85 1.33 -15.01 8.50
N ALA A 86 1.73 -14.13 9.40
CA ALA A 86 2.89 -14.36 10.27
C ALA A 86 2.62 -15.30 11.45
N GLY A 87 1.36 -15.65 11.72
CA GLY A 87 0.98 -16.36 12.94
C GLY A 87 1.27 -15.58 14.23
N ARG A 88 1.19 -14.24 14.17
CA ARG A 88 1.48 -13.31 15.28
C ARG A 88 0.24 -12.52 15.68
N ASP A 89 0.35 -11.78 16.78
CA ASP A 89 -0.68 -10.83 17.21
C ASP A 89 -0.63 -9.55 16.36
N SER A 90 -1.79 -8.96 16.02
CA SER A 90 -1.84 -7.73 15.21
C SER A 90 -1.34 -6.48 15.93
N THR A 91 -1.17 -6.57 17.25
CA THR A 91 -0.55 -5.53 18.09
C THR A 91 0.94 -5.77 18.34
N ASP A 92 1.51 -6.83 17.76
CA ASP A 92 2.95 -7.11 17.84
C ASP A 92 3.76 -5.91 17.30
N PRO A 93 4.77 -5.40 18.04
CA PRO A 93 5.55 -4.25 17.63
C PRO A 93 6.22 -4.39 16.25
N GLU A 94 6.64 -5.59 15.87
CA GLU A 94 7.23 -5.84 14.54
C GLU A 94 6.19 -5.76 13.44
N ILE A 95 4.99 -6.33 13.65
CA ILE A 95 3.88 -6.24 12.69
C ILE A 95 3.48 -4.77 12.52
N LEU A 96 3.26 -4.06 13.63
CA LEU A 96 2.90 -2.64 13.58
C LEU A 96 3.99 -1.83 12.87
N SER A 97 5.26 -2.04 13.18
CA SER A 97 6.37 -1.30 12.55
C SER A 97 6.44 -1.56 11.04
N LEU A 98 6.34 -2.82 10.62
CA LEU A 98 6.32 -3.21 9.22
C LEU A 98 5.13 -2.55 8.49
N THR A 99 3.93 -2.66 9.05
CA THR A 99 2.73 -2.05 8.47
C THR A 99 2.89 -0.55 8.33
N ARG A 100 3.35 0.17 9.36
CA ARG A 100 3.50 1.63 9.30
C ARG A 100 4.54 2.06 8.26
N MET A 101 5.65 1.35 8.14
CA MET A 101 6.70 1.65 7.16
C MET A 101 6.18 1.51 5.72
N LEU A 102 5.51 0.39 5.43
CA LEU A 102 4.97 0.12 4.10
C LEU A 102 3.84 1.11 3.76
N CYS A 103 2.88 1.31 4.67
CA CYS A 103 1.78 2.26 4.45
C CYS A 103 2.27 3.70 4.28
N GLY A 104 3.29 4.10 5.04
CA GLY A 104 3.92 5.42 4.91
C GLY A 104 4.57 5.61 3.54
N SER A 105 5.25 4.58 3.05
CA SER A 105 5.90 4.60 1.73
C SER A 105 4.89 4.63 0.59
N MET A 106 3.80 3.86 0.69
CA MET A 106 2.67 3.92 -0.26
C MET A 106 2.03 5.31 -0.27
N THR A 107 1.79 5.89 0.92
CA THR A 107 1.23 7.23 1.05
C THR A 107 2.14 8.27 0.39
N MET A 108 3.45 8.16 0.61
CA MET A 108 4.43 9.06 0.01
C MET A 108 4.45 8.97 -1.53
N ALA A 109 4.42 7.75 -2.09
CA ALA A 109 4.34 7.53 -3.54
C ALA A 109 3.09 8.18 -4.15
N TRP A 110 1.96 8.00 -3.50
CA TRP A 110 0.69 8.56 -3.94
C TRP A 110 0.65 10.09 -3.85
N LEU A 111 1.15 10.66 -2.75
CA LEU A 111 1.30 12.11 -2.61
C LEU A 111 2.24 12.69 -3.69
N SER A 112 3.29 11.96 -4.06
CA SER A 112 4.20 12.33 -5.15
C SER A 112 3.49 12.33 -6.50
N ALA A 113 2.71 11.28 -6.79
CA ALA A 113 1.92 11.17 -8.00
C ALA A 113 0.89 12.30 -8.13
N GLY A 114 0.22 12.65 -7.03
CA GLY A 114 -0.70 13.79 -6.96
C GLY A 114 -0.05 15.17 -7.21
N ARG A 115 1.29 15.26 -7.24
CA ARG A 115 2.06 16.46 -7.61
C ARG A 115 2.72 16.37 -8.99
N GLY A 116 2.30 15.42 -9.82
CA GLY A 116 2.82 15.21 -11.17
C GLY A 116 4.01 14.24 -11.26
N GLY A 117 4.32 13.52 -10.19
CA GLY A 117 5.24 12.38 -10.24
C GLY A 117 4.60 11.15 -10.89
N GLU A 118 5.42 10.17 -11.26
CA GLU A 118 4.94 8.85 -11.68
C GLU A 118 4.64 7.97 -10.46
N LEU A 119 3.59 7.16 -10.54
CA LEU A 119 3.23 6.20 -9.50
C LEU A 119 3.84 4.84 -9.85
N ASP A 120 4.96 4.49 -9.23
CA ASP A 120 5.56 3.14 -9.29
C ASP A 120 5.54 2.54 -7.88
N LEU A 121 4.39 1.99 -7.50
CA LEU A 121 4.20 1.42 -6.17
C LEU A 121 5.04 0.15 -5.93
N PRO A 122 5.18 -0.78 -6.91
CA PRO A 122 6.10 -1.91 -6.77
C PRO A 122 7.52 -1.48 -6.43
N ALA A 123 8.11 -0.54 -7.20
CA ALA A 123 9.48 -0.09 -6.95
C ALA A 123 9.64 0.57 -5.57
N VAL A 124 8.69 1.42 -5.18
CA VAL A 124 8.71 2.09 -3.86
C VAL A 124 8.69 1.07 -2.72
N LEU A 125 7.86 0.03 -2.81
CA LEU A 125 7.78 -0.99 -1.76
C LEU A 125 9.02 -1.90 -1.74
N GLU A 126 9.55 -2.27 -2.90
CA GLU A 126 10.81 -3.02 -3.00
C GLU A 126 11.96 -2.25 -2.32
N ASP A 127 12.12 -0.97 -2.64
CA ASP A 127 13.12 -0.11 -2.01
C ASP A 127 12.89 -0.01 -0.50
N THR A 128 11.64 0.17 -0.06
CA THR A 128 11.28 0.23 1.37
C THR A 128 11.71 -1.04 2.11
N VAL A 129 11.48 -2.20 1.51
CA VAL A 129 11.86 -3.50 2.07
C VAL A 129 13.38 -3.65 2.14
N VAL A 130 14.11 -3.22 1.11
CA VAL A 130 15.59 -3.22 1.14
C VAL A 130 16.12 -2.39 2.30
N HIS A 131 15.55 -1.20 2.54
CA HIS A 131 15.95 -0.35 3.67
C HIS A 131 15.59 -1.00 5.03
N LEU A 132 14.44 -1.67 5.13
CA LEU A 132 14.06 -2.43 6.33
C LEU A 132 15.04 -3.56 6.66
N GLN A 133 15.45 -4.32 5.65
CA GLN A 133 16.32 -5.49 5.82
C GLN A 133 17.77 -5.10 6.08
N THR A 134 18.25 -4.03 5.42
CA THR A 134 19.65 -3.60 5.51
C THR A 134 19.91 -2.54 6.57
N GLY A 135 18.85 -1.99 7.17
CA GLY A 135 18.88 -0.89 8.11
C GLY A 135 19.12 0.46 7.43
N PHE A 136 18.94 1.54 8.19
CA PHE A 136 19.19 2.90 7.71
C PHE A 136 20.69 3.25 7.78
N ARG A 137 21.24 3.77 6.69
CA ARG A 137 22.62 4.31 6.62
C ARG A 137 22.55 5.84 6.61
N LEU A 138 22.30 6.43 7.78
CA LEU A 138 22.24 7.88 7.99
C LEU A 138 23.48 8.39 8.72
#